data_AF-A0A926XY87-F1
#
_entry.id   AF-A0A926XY87-F1
#
_cell.length_a   1.000
_cell.length_b   1.000
_cell.length_c   1.000
_cell.angle_alpha   90.00
_cell.angle_beta   90.00
_cell.angle_gamma   90.00
#
_symmetry.space_group_name_H-M   'P 1'
#
loop_
_entity.id
_entity.type
_entity.pdbx_description
1 polymer ?
#
loop_
_entity_poly.entity_id
_entity_poly.type
_entity_poly.pdbx_seq_one_letter_code
_entity_poly.pdbx_strand_id
1 'polypeptide(L)'
;MSHIFFQTRTLIRFLLLITSILASYLASYAQKPVPVCGTDYLGLVRTLRQASTTPDKAQTSSAPASATYTIPVVFVVYHTGEEVGVGSNVSQANIQGALDEMNRKFAGTNSGGSGIDTKIRFVLAKRMPNCTEFNGIYRINASSFPDYSSQGVTSFDNAFALAKAFPPFQRSQPNDFLTIRVVRAMPFAAGFAQMGGGDIFVVSDGVDGSPGNGLLAHEMGHVLSLYHTFEGSSLVSGQYTCPPNANPLTQGDRVADTDPHKNNDFTCTPTDPNTCTGTNYGATLADNLMNYTCFRKFTQGQITKMRDFLADQLPGLTTSVFTQPPTSADVLVTASCSISLGYPPTNYVTGISRVKFNTIDRFSETFPTGNNTGNYSDFSCGAKTTVLPNTSYPFSLTTNSNQQKIYIDFNNDGNFNETNELVFSTSSSVSSGNILIPATAVTNVYLRMRVVVDPGSTAPTACNLPGAPTVGCGEIEDYGILISAPCTQMYTLKSGQWNDPTVWSCNRVPTQTDVTRVSTGHTISVSTSTATARRVIYQTGGRVTFSAAGRLSIVNTL
;
A
#
# COMPACT_ATOMS: atom_id res chain seq x y z
N MET A 1 4.62 -56.42 57.24
CA MET A 1 4.15 -56.12 55.87
C MET A 1 3.17 -54.94 55.76
N SER A 2 2.60 -54.39 56.86
CA SER A 2 1.61 -53.30 56.77
C SER A 2 2.17 -51.87 56.66
N HIS A 3 3.44 -51.63 56.98
CA HIS A 3 4.05 -50.29 56.94
C HIS A 3 4.57 -49.88 55.56
N ILE A 4 4.97 -50.84 54.72
CA ILE A 4 5.53 -50.59 53.38
C ILE A 4 4.41 -50.21 52.39
N PHE A 5 3.20 -50.75 52.57
CA PHE A 5 2.02 -50.43 51.76
C PHE A 5 1.45 -49.01 52.01
N PHE A 6 1.70 -48.44 53.20
CA PHE A 6 1.20 -47.09 53.51
C PHE A 6 2.11 -46.02 52.90
N GLN A 7 3.43 -46.20 52.94
CA GLN A 7 4.37 -45.22 52.37
C GLN A 7 4.35 -45.19 50.82
N THR A 8 4.14 -46.33 50.17
CA THR A 8 4.02 -46.39 48.69
C THR A 8 2.76 -45.69 48.19
N ARG A 9 1.63 -45.76 48.92
CA ARG A 9 0.40 -45.03 48.56
C ARG A 9 0.54 -43.52 48.71
N THR A 10 1.28 -43.05 49.71
CA THR A 10 1.52 -41.61 49.91
C THR A 10 2.47 -41.06 48.86
N LEU A 11 3.51 -41.80 48.48
CA LEU A 11 4.44 -41.40 47.42
C LEU A 11 3.77 -41.31 46.04
N ILE A 12 2.91 -42.27 45.70
CA ILE A 12 2.16 -42.28 44.44
C ILE A 12 1.16 -41.12 44.39
N ARG A 13 0.50 -40.79 45.51
CA ARG A 13 -0.39 -39.62 45.60
C ARG A 13 0.38 -38.30 45.45
N PHE A 14 1.60 -38.22 45.98
CA PHE A 14 2.45 -37.03 45.86
C PHE A 14 2.99 -36.86 44.43
N LEU A 15 3.37 -37.96 43.77
CA LEU A 15 3.82 -37.94 42.37
C LEU A 15 2.68 -37.54 41.42
N LEU A 16 1.47 -38.09 41.64
CA LEU A 16 0.29 -37.74 40.86
C LEU A 16 -0.12 -36.26 41.03
N LEU A 17 0.06 -35.70 42.23
CA LEU A 17 -0.17 -34.28 42.51
C LEU A 17 0.85 -33.38 41.80
N ILE A 18 2.12 -33.77 41.77
CA ILE A 18 3.17 -33.00 41.08
C ILE A 18 2.97 -33.07 39.56
N THR A 19 2.57 -34.22 39.01
CA THR A 19 2.25 -34.34 37.58
C THR A 19 0.99 -33.57 37.19
N SER A 20 -0.01 -33.47 38.06
CA SER A 20 -1.21 -32.66 37.79
C SER A 20 -0.95 -31.16 37.94
N ILE A 21 -0.04 -30.75 38.84
CA ILE A 21 0.44 -29.36 38.96
C ILE A 21 1.33 -28.98 37.76
N LEU A 22 2.20 -29.87 37.27
CA LEU A 22 2.97 -29.63 36.04
C LEU A 22 2.09 -29.63 34.78
N ALA A 23 1.09 -30.50 34.70
CA ALA A 23 0.14 -30.53 33.58
C ALA A 23 -0.77 -29.30 33.56
N SER A 24 -1.13 -28.74 34.73
CA SER A 24 -1.84 -27.46 34.82
C SER A 24 -0.93 -26.25 34.54
N TYR A 25 0.37 -26.32 34.87
CA TYR A 25 1.35 -25.31 34.45
C TYR A 25 1.62 -25.33 32.93
N LEU A 26 1.64 -26.51 32.30
CA LEU A 26 1.79 -26.65 30.84
C LEU A 26 0.51 -26.27 30.08
N ALA A 27 -0.67 -26.55 30.64
CA ALA A 27 -1.95 -26.09 30.09
C ALA A 27 -2.10 -24.56 30.18
N SER A 28 -1.51 -23.93 31.21
CA SER A 28 -1.49 -22.47 31.37
C SER A 28 -0.62 -21.74 30.32
N TYR A 29 0.34 -22.44 29.70
CA TYR A 29 1.10 -21.93 28.55
C TYR A 29 0.45 -22.28 27.19
N ALA A 30 -0.54 -23.19 27.19
CA ALA A 30 -1.22 -23.67 25.99
C ALA A 30 -2.60 -23.02 25.74
N GLN A 31 -3.06 -22.15 26.64
CA GLN A 31 -4.20 -21.27 26.42
C GLN A 31 -3.73 -19.82 26.41
N LYS A 32 -3.05 -19.40 25.34
CA LYS A 32 -3.02 -17.96 25.04
C LYS A 32 -4.48 -17.56 24.76
N PRO A 33 -5.12 -16.71 25.58
CA PRO A 33 -6.42 -16.17 25.23
C PRO A 33 -6.27 -15.41 23.92
N VAL A 34 -7.34 -15.44 23.11
CA VAL A 34 -7.62 -14.69 21.87
C VAL A 34 -6.51 -13.70 21.47
N PRO A 35 -5.96 -13.76 20.25
CA PRO A 35 -4.98 -12.78 19.80
C PRO A 35 -5.56 -11.37 19.96
N VAL A 36 -5.09 -10.65 20.98
CA VAL A 36 -5.54 -9.29 21.27
C VAL A 36 -4.96 -8.40 20.17
N CYS A 37 -5.84 -7.68 19.47
CA CYS A 37 -5.46 -6.63 18.52
C CYS A 37 -5.17 -5.33 19.29
N GLY A 38 -4.11 -4.62 18.90
CA GLY A 38 -3.68 -3.37 19.53
C GLY A 38 -4.22 -2.09 18.89
N THR A 39 -5.03 -2.19 17.82
CA THR A 39 -5.39 -1.05 16.95
C THR A 39 -6.19 0.03 17.66
N ASP A 40 -7.04 -0.31 18.64
CA ASP A 40 -7.89 0.64 19.38
C ASP A 40 -7.11 1.72 20.13
N TYR A 41 -5.90 1.38 20.61
CA TYR A 41 -5.05 2.31 21.34
C TYR A 41 -4.40 3.37 20.45
N LEU A 42 -4.36 3.17 19.13
CA LEU A 42 -3.79 4.09 18.15
C LEU A 42 -4.79 5.14 17.63
N GLY A 43 -6.10 4.88 17.75
CA GLY A 43 -7.17 5.78 17.30
C GLY A 43 -7.19 7.15 17.98
N LEU A 44 -6.52 7.28 19.14
CA LEU A 44 -6.44 8.51 19.93
C LEU A 44 -5.26 9.45 19.58
N VAL A 45 -4.31 9.04 18.72
CA VAL A 45 -3.04 9.79 18.56
C VAL A 45 -2.79 10.39 17.16
N ARG A 46 -3.61 10.13 16.12
CA ARG A 46 -3.40 10.77 14.80
C ARG A 46 -4.68 11.15 14.04
N THR A 47 -5.55 11.94 14.65
CA THR A 47 -6.73 12.54 13.99
C THR A 47 -6.42 13.85 13.24
N LEU A 48 -5.20 14.04 12.70
CA LEU A 48 -4.82 15.28 12.00
C LEU A 48 -4.17 15.08 10.62
N ARG A 49 -4.46 13.99 9.90
CA ARG A 49 -3.98 13.88 8.49
C ARG A 49 -4.99 13.47 7.42
N GLN A 50 -6.24 13.14 7.75
CA GLN A 50 -7.27 12.87 6.74
C GLN A 50 -8.68 13.33 7.15
N ALA A 51 -8.79 14.49 7.80
CA ALA A 51 -10.07 15.20 7.84
C ALA A 51 -10.31 15.86 6.47
N SER A 52 -10.53 15.05 5.43
CA SER A 52 -11.36 15.50 4.31
C SER A 52 -12.79 15.55 4.85
N THR A 53 -13.26 16.76 5.18
CA THR A 53 -14.66 17.04 5.46
C THR A 53 -15.48 16.99 4.17
N THR A 54 -15.47 15.84 3.49
CA THR A 54 -16.44 15.54 2.44
C THR A 54 -17.60 14.80 3.10
N PRO A 55 -18.82 15.34 3.09
CA PRO A 55 -20.00 14.61 3.58
C PRO A 55 -20.13 13.30 2.80
N ASP A 56 -20.45 12.21 3.50
CA ASP A 56 -20.75 10.91 2.91
C ASP A 56 -21.70 11.08 1.73
N LYS A 57 -21.15 10.89 0.53
CA LYS A 57 -21.93 10.94 -0.69
C LYS A 57 -22.82 9.70 -0.70
N ALA A 58 -24.10 9.86 -1.03
CA ALA A 58 -25.02 8.75 -1.21
C ALA A 58 -24.37 7.66 -2.09
N GLN A 59 -24.38 6.42 -1.61
CA GLN A 59 -23.82 5.23 -2.27
C GLN A 59 -24.26 5.17 -3.74
N THR A 60 -23.40 5.66 -4.62
CA THR A 60 -23.53 5.54 -6.07
C THR A 60 -22.18 5.05 -6.58
N SER A 61 -21.96 3.74 -6.43
CA SER A 61 -20.74 3.07 -6.85
C SER A 61 -20.49 3.30 -8.35
N SER A 62 -19.35 3.88 -8.70
CA SER A 62 -18.86 3.95 -10.10
C SER A 62 -17.96 2.76 -10.47
N ALA A 63 -17.51 1.97 -9.49
CA ALA A 63 -16.80 0.72 -9.73
C ALA A 63 -17.80 -0.42 -10.05
N PRO A 64 -17.64 -1.16 -11.16
CA PRO A 64 -18.50 -2.31 -11.41
C PRO A 64 -18.29 -3.36 -10.29
N ALA A 65 -19.38 -3.75 -9.64
CA ALA A 65 -19.43 -4.68 -8.49
C ALA A 65 -18.81 -6.08 -8.73
N SER A 66 -18.28 -6.36 -9.93
CA SER A 66 -17.72 -7.65 -10.35
C SER A 66 -16.18 -7.68 -10.45
N ALA A 67 -15.49 -6.54 -10.47
CA ALA A 67 -14.04 -6.52 -10.66
C ALA A 67 -13.27 -6.88 -9.37
N THR A 68 -12.33 -7.82 -9.48
CA THR A 68 -11.46 -8.21 -8.36
C THR A 68 -10.26 -7.26 -8.26
N TYR A 69 -10.09 -6.60 -7.12
CA TYR A 69 -8.90 -5.83 -6.81
C TYR A 69 -7.79 -6.77 -6.34
N THR A 70 -6.62 -6.67 -6.95
CA THR A 70 -5.43 -7.44 -6.57
C THR A 70 -4.41 -6.48 -5.99
N ILE A 71 -4.23 -6.54 -4.68
CA ILE A 71 -3.43 -5.60 -3.90
C ILE A 71 -2.07 -6.23 -3.58
N PRO A 72 -0.96 -5.60 -3.97
CA PRO A 72 0.37 -6.11 -3.62
C PRO A 72 0.69 -5.85 -2.15
N VAL A 73 1.26 -6.87 -1.49
CA VAL A 73 1.73 -6.80 -0.10
C VAL A 73 3.21 -7.13 -0.02
N VAL A 74 3.90 -6.46 0.90
CA VAL A 74 5.30 -6.73 1.24
C VAL A 74 5.38 -7.21 2.68
N PHE A 75 5.99 -8.37 2.90
CA PHE A 75 6.36 -8.84 4.22
C PHE A 75 7.74 -8.32 4.58
N VAL A 76 7.86 -7.64 5.72
CA VAL A 76 9.14 -7.23 6.32
C VAL A 76 9.35 -8.03 7.59
N VAL A 77 10.28 -8.98 7.54
CA VAL A 77 10.59 -9.90 8.65
C VAL A 77 11.78 -9.37 9.43
N TYR A 78 11.54 -8.98 10.67
CA TYR A 78 12.57 -8.59 11.62
C TYR A 78 13.00 -9.80 12.44
N HIS A 79 14.26 -10.20 12.28
CA HIS A 79 14.86 -11.32 12.99
C HIS A 79 16.11 -10.89 13.76
N THR A 80 16.70 -11.79 14.54
CA THR A 80 17.86 -11.53 15.43
C THR A 80 19.13 -12.25 14.97
N GLY A 81 19.16 -12.66 13.70
CA GLY A 81 20.27 -13.38 13.08
C GLY A 81 20.05 -14.89 12.93
N GLU A 82 18.87 -15.42 13.29
CA GLU A 82 18.54 -16.82 13.06
C GLU A 82 18.45 -17.16 11.56
N GLU A 83 18.68 -18.42 11.21
CA GLU A 83 18.45 -18.96 9.87
C GLU A 83 16.96 -18.89 9.46
N VAL A 84 16.68 -18.84 8.16
CA VAL A 84 15.30 -18.81 7.66
C VAL A 84 14.54 -20.08 8.07
N GLY A 85 13.36 -19.91 8.63
CA GLY A 85 12.52 -20.96 9.22
C GLY A 85 12.75 -21.20 10.71
N VAL A 86 13.67 -20.47 11.34
CA VAL A 86 13.98 -20.61 12.77
C VAL A 86 13.57 -19.34 13.53
N GLY A 87 12.87 -19.53 14.64
CA GLY A 87 12.49 -18.44 15.55
C GLY A 87 11.73 -17.33 14.83
N SER A 88 12.22 -16.10 14.96
CA SER A 88 11.60 -14.93 14.34
C SER A 88 11.80 -14.81 12.83
N ASN A 89 12.77 -15.54 12.26
CA ASN A 89 13.06 -15.52 10.84
C ASN A 89 12.12 -16.46 10.06
N VAL A 90 10.81 -16.23 10.14
CA VAL A 90 9.75 -17.13 9.62
C VAL A 90 9.97 -17.59 8.19
N SER A 91 9.64 -18.86 7.89
CA SER A 91 9.85 -19.43 6.57
C SER A 91 8.98 -18.77 5.49
N GLN A 92 9.41 -18.82 4.23
CA GLN A 92 8.58 -18.37 3.10
C GLN A 92 7.27 -19.17 3.00
N ALA A 93 7.28 -20.46 3.34
CA ALA A 93 6.09 -21.30 3.33
C ALA A 93 5.06 -20.83 4.38
N ASN A 94 5.51 -20.41 5.57
CA ASN A 94 4.59 -19.88 6.57
C ASN A 94 3.99 -18.52 6.15
N ILE A 95 4.80 -17.63 5.58
CA ILE A 95 4.31 -16.36 5.03
C ILE A 95 3.27 -16.61 3.93
N GLN A 96 3.55 -17.53 3.00
CA GLN A 96 2.61 -17.86 1.93
C GLN A 96 1.32 -18.46 2.50
N GLY A 97 1.42 -19.38 3.47
CA GLY A 97 0.25 -19.95 4.14
C GLY A 97 -0.61 -18.91 4.85
N ALA A 98 0.01 -17.93 5.53
CA ALA A 98 -0.70 -16.85 6.20
C ALA A 98 -1.38 -15.90 5.19
N LEU A 99 -0.74 -15.62 4.05
CA LEU A 99 -1.32 -14.87 2.93
C LEU A 99 -2.49 -15.63 2.28
N ASP A 100 -2.37 -16.94 2.12
CA ASP A 100 -3.42 -17.80 1.56
C ASP A 100 -4.64 -17.86 2.48
N GLU A 101 -4.44 -17.97 3.79
CA GLU A 101 -5.53 -17.91 4.77
C GLU A 101 -6.18 -16.53 4.79
N MET A 102 -5.41 -15.44 4.77
CA MET A 102 -5.97 -14.08 4.63
C MET A 102 -6.82 -13.96 3.36
N ASN A 103 -6.34 -14.44 2.21
CA ASN A 103 -7.11 -14.45 0.97
C ASN A 103 -8.37 -15.33 1.05
N ARG A 104 -8.33 -16.46 1.77
CA ARG A 104 -9.51 -17.30 2.03
C ARG A 104 -10.56 -16.57 2.86
N LYS A 105 -10.13 -15.81 3.87
CA LYS A 105 -10.97 -14.93 4.68
C LYS A 105 -11.68 -13.88 3.83
N PHE A 106 -10.92 -13.18 2.99
CA PHE A 106 -11.46 -12.17 2.07
C PHE A 106 -12.30 -12.75 0.92
N ALA A 107 -12.06 -14.00 0.53
CA ALA A 107 -12.89 -14.71 -0.46
C ALA A 107 -14.21 -15.23 0.13
N GLY A 108 -14.36 -15.23 1.47
CA GLY A 108 -15.53 -15.78 2.15
C GLY A 108 -15.63 -17.31 2.10
N THR A 109 -14.53 -18.02 1.81
CA THR A 109 -14.51 -19.48 1.56
C THR A 109 -14.01 -20.30 2.75
N ASN A 110 -14.15 -19.77 3.97
CA ASN A 110 -13.63 -20.43 5.17
C ASN A 110 -14.49 -21.63 5.60
N SER A 111 -13.84 -22.63 6.21
CA SER A 111 -14.52 -23.75 6.85
C SER A 111 -15.33 -23.25 8.06
N GLY A 112 -16.62 -22.96 7.87
CA GLY A 112 -17.53 -22.57 8.96
C GLY A 112 -18.60 -21.54 8.64
N GLY A 113 -18.63 -20.94 7.44
CA GLY A 113 -19.72 -20.02 7.07
C GLY A 113 -19.70 -19.60 5.61
N SER A 114 -20.89 -19.40 5.03
CA SER A 114 -21.10 -18.81 3.69
C SER A 114 -20.76 -17.31 3.73
N GLY A 115 -19.47 -16.97 3.71
CA GLY A 115 -19.02 -15.60 3.62
C GLY A 115 -19.33 -15.00 2.24
N ILE A 116 -19.42 -13.68 2.17
CA ILE A 116 -19.55 -12.95 0.91
C ILE A 116 -18.14 -12.67 0.39
N ASP A 117 -17.90 -12.93 -0.89
CA ASP A 117 -16.62 -12.64 -1.52
C ASP A 117 -16.42 -11.11 -1.65
N THR A 118 -15.40 -10.58 -0.97
CA THR A 118 -15.04 -9.15 -1.00
C THR A 118 -14.60 -8.66 -2.38
N LYS A 119 -14.21 -9.58 -3.27
CA LYS A 119 -13.50 -9.28 -4.53
C LYS A 119 -12.23 -8.44 -4.30
N ILE A 120 -11.58 -8.61 -3.15
CA ILE A 120 -10.25 -8.10 -2.83
C ILE A 120 -9.34 -9.31 -2.62
N ARG A 121 -8.17 -9.30 -3.25
CA ARG A 121 -7.14 -10.34 -3.15
C ARG A 121 -5.80 -9.70 -2.92
N PHE A 122 -4.91 -10.41 -2.24
CA PHE A 122 -3.57 -9.96 -1.90
C PHE A 122 -2.54 -10.87 -2.54
N VAL A 123 -1.48 -10.28 -3.09
CA VAL A 123 -0.37 -11.03 -3.68
C VAL A 123 0.95 -10.47 -3.16
N LEU A 124 1.95 -11.32 -2.98
CA LEU A 124 3.31 -10.85 -2.70
C LEU A 124 3.78 -9.93 -3.83
N ALA A 125 4.26 -8.74 -3.47
CA ALA A 125 4.84 -7.80 -4.41
C ALA A 125 6.00 -8.47 -5.18
N LYS A 126 6.09 -8.16 -6.47
CA LYS A 126 7.04 -8.80 -7.40
C LYS A 126 8.21 -7.89 -7.79
N ARG A 127 8.24 -6.67 -7.24
CA ARG A 127 9.27 -5.65 -7.49
C ARG A 127 9.59 -4.88 -6.21
N MET A 128 10.81 -4.36 -6.11
CA MET A 128 11.17 -3.33 -5.12
C MET A 128 10.82 -1.92 -5.63
N PRO A 129 10.80 -0.88 -4.77
CA PRO A 129 10.58 0.51 -5.19
C PRO A 129 11.53 1.03 -6.28
N ASN A 130 12.77 0.53 -6.30
CA ASN A 130 13.78 0.78 -7.33
C ASN A 130 13.64 -0.11 -8.58
N CYS A 131 12.51 -0.80 -8.73
CA CYS A 131 12.17 -1.63 -9.88
C CYS A 131 13.04 -2.88 -10.12
N THR A 132 13.77 -3.35 -9.12
CA THR A 132 14.43 -4.67 -9.17
C THR A 132 13.44 -5.79 -8.87
N GLU A 133 13.74 -7.00 -9.35
CA GLU A 133 12.93 -8.19 -9.05
C GLU A 133 12.88 -8.44 -7.54
N PHE A 134 11.69 -8.80 -7.05
CA PHE A 134 11.45 -9.02 -5.64
C PHE A 134 10.47 -10.18 -5.45
N ASN A 135 10.63 -10.93 -4.37
CA ASN A 135 9.72 -12.02 -4.03
C ASN A 135 8.61 -11.60 -3.04
N GLY A 136 8.60 -10.34 -2.61
CA GLY A 136 7.63 -9.79 -1.66
C GLY A 136 8.02 -9.95 -0.20
N ILE A 137 9.19 -10.52 0.11
CA ILE A 137 9.67 -10.76 1.47
C ILE A 137 11.04 -10.11 1.66
N TYR A 138 11.07 -9.08 2.50
CA TYR A 138 12.30 -8.41 2.94
C TYR A 138 12.67 -8.88 4.34
N ARG A 139 13.93 -9.25 4.58
CA ARG A 139 14.40 -9.77 5.86
C ARG A 139 15.46 -8.84 6.44
N ILE A 140 15.29 -8.48 7.70
CA ILE A 140 16.14 -7.52 8.42
C ILE A 140 16.66 -8.20 9.67
N ASN A 141 17.99 -8.28 9.81
CA ASN A 141 18.60 -8.57 11.10
C ASN A 141 18.53 -7.30 11.97
N ALA A 142 17.56 -7.28 12.88
CA ALA A 142 17.29 -6.17 13.79
C ALA A 142 17.99 -6.33 15.14
N SER A 143 18.98 -7.24 15.27
CA SER A 143 19.72 -7.45 16.51
C SER A 143 20.47 -6.20 17.01
N SER A 144 20.74 -5.24 16.13
CA SER A 144 21.36 -3.95 16.44
C SER A 144 20.35 -2.90 16.94
N PHE A 145 19.05 -3.12 16.77
CA PHE A 145 18.03 -2.21 17.29
C PHE A 145 17.93 -2.37 18.83
N PRO A 146 17.96 -1.27 19.61
CA PRO A 146 17.99 -1.34 21.06
C PRO A 146 16.91 -2.26 21.65
N ASP A 147 17.34 -3.16 22.55
CA ASP A 147 16.52 -4.14 23.29
C ASP A 147 15.69 -5.13 22.46
N TYR A 148 15.74 -5.08 21.13
CA TYR A 148 14.91 -5.90 20.24
C TYR A 148 15.10 -7.40 20.45
N SER A 149 16.36 -7.85 20.53
CA SER A 149 16.69 -9.25 20.72
C SER A 149 16.12 -9.83 22.03
N SER A 150 16.07 -9.02 23.08
CA SER A 150 15.55 -9.43 24.40
C SER A 150 14.04 -9.22 24.56
N GLN A 151 13.47 -8.14 24.01
CA GLN A 151 12.11 -7.69 24.33
C GLN A 151 11.16 -7.68 23.14
N GLY A 152 11.68 -7.72 21.90
CA GLY A 152 10.87 -7.52 20.70
C GLY A 152 10.45 -6.06 20.57
N VAL A 153 9.18 -5.83 20.23
CA VAL A 153 8.57 -4.50 20.17
C VAL A 153 7.74 -4.26 21.44
N THR A 154 8.07 -3.23 22.21
CA THR A 154 7.49 -3.00 23.55
C THR A 154 6.35 -1.98 23.58
N SER A 155 6.22 -1.17 22.52
CA SER A 155 5.15 -0.18 22.36
C SER A 155 4.93 0.13 20.87
N PHE A 156 3.86 0.83 20.54
CA PHE A 156 3.62 1.30 19.17
C PHE A 156 4.72 2.23 18.66
N ASP A 157 5.17 3.18 19.49
CA ASP A 157 6.26 4.10 19.13
C ASP A 157 7.56 3.34 18.87
N ASN A 158 7.85 2.31 19.68
CA ASN A 158 8.99 1.42 19.46
C ASN A 158 8.88 0.66 18.13
N ALA A 159 7.67 0.21 17.75
CA ALA A 159 7.40 -0.45 16.48
C ALA A 159 7.68 0.46 15.27
N PHE A 160 7.22 1.72 15.34
CA PHE A 160 7.43 2.69 14.27
C PHE A 160 8.88 3.17 14.21
N ALA A 161 9.56 3.27 15.36
CA ALA A 161 10.99 3.53 15.42
C ALA A 161 11.81 2.40 14.77
N LEU A 162 11.42 1.13 15.03
CA LEU A 162 12.02 -0.04 14.37
C LEU A 162 11.84 0.03 12.86
N ALA A 163 10.61 0.26 12.39
CA ALA A 163 10.33 0.39 10.96
C ALA A 163 11.15 1.48 10.27
N LYS A 164 11.28 2.63 10.94
CA LYS A 164 12.05 3.76 10.44
C LYS A 164 13.55 3.47 10.37
N ALA A 165 14.09 2.68 11.30
CA ALA A 165 15.53 2.42 11.38
C ALA A 165 16.09 1.67 10.15
N PHE A 166 15.25 0.95 9.39
CA PHE A 166 15.68 0.05 8.33
C PHE A 166 15.01 0.35 6.97
N PRO A 167 15.70 1.03 6.03
CA PRO A 167 15.23 1.19 4.64
C PRO A 167 15.29 -0.13 3.85
N PRO A 168 14.59 -0.25 2.69
CA PRO A 168 13.79 0.79 2.03
C PRO A 168 12.32 0.82 2.48
N PHE A 169 11.85 -0.17 3.24
CA PHE A 169 10.44 -0.29 3.66
C PHE A 169 10.16 0.42 4.98
N GLN A 170 10.48 1.71 5.08
CA GLN A 170 10.30 2.47 6.31
C GLN A 170 8.82 2.65 6.68
N ARG A 171 7.92 2.68 5.67
CA ARG A 171 6.45 2.72 5.79
C ARG A 171 5.79 2.12 4.54
N SER A 172 4.53 1.71 4.65
CA SER A 172 3.69 1.40 3.50
C SER A 172 3.61 2.58 2.55
N GLN A 173 3.55 2.25 1.27
CA GLN A 173 3.40 3.20 0.19
C GLN A 173 2.02 2.92 -0.41
N PRO A 174 0.93 3.47 0.14
CA PRO A 174 -0.43 3.04 -0.18
C PRO A 174 -0.92 3.46 -1.58
N ASN A 175 0.00 3.87 -2.48
CA ASN A 175 -0.21 3.94 -3.92
C ASN A 175 0.52 2.83 -4.69
N ASP A 176 1.42 2.10 -4.03
CA ASP A 176 2.29 1.07 -4.60
C ASP A 176 2.01 -0.30 -3.97
N PHE A 177 2.05 -0.44 -2.64
CA PHE A 177 1.85 -1.69 -1.90
C PHE A 177 1.55 -1.44 -0.41
N LEU A 178 0.97 -2.46 0.25
CA LEU A 178 0.78 -2.49 1.70
C LEU A 178 1.88 -3.29 2.40
N THR A 179 2.27 -2.91 3.62
CA THR A 179 3.37 -3.55 4.36
C THR A 179 2.86 -4.33 5.57
N ILE A 180 3.27 -5.59 5.67
CA ILE A 180 3.03 -6.47 6.81
C ILE A 180 4.37 -6.73 7.50
N ARG A 181 4.50 -6.31 8.74
CA ARG A 181 5.74 -6.37 9.52
C ARG A 181 5.67 -7.51 10.51
N VAL A 182 6.56 -8.48 10.34
CA VAL A 182 6.68 -9.64 11.20
C VAL A 182 7.78 -9.36 12.21
N VAL A 183 7.42 -9.31 13.48
CA VAL A 183 8.35 -9.02 14.58
C VAL A 183 8.46 -10.22 15.51
N ARG A 184 9.62 -10.39 16.15
CA ARG A 184 9.88 -11.51 17.08
C ARG A 184 8.84 -11.63 18.20
N ALA A 185 8.51 -10.52 18.86
CA ALA A 185 7.60 -10.51 20.00
C ALA A 185 6.95 -9.14 20.17
N MET A 186 5.74 -9.13 20.73
CA MET A 186 5.02 -7.94 21.19
C MET A 186 4.30 -8.29 22.50
N PRO A 187 4.77 -7.77 23.66
CA PRO A 187 4.19 -8.14 24.96
C PRO A 187 2.74 -7.69 25.16
N PHE A 188 2.27 -6.72 24.38
CA PHE A 188 0.97 -6.06 24.57
C PHE A 188 -0.10 -6.49 23.56
N ALA A 189 0.25 -7.16 22.46
CA ALA A 189 -0.68 -7.55 21.39
C ALA A 189 -0.12 -8.70 20.55
N ALA A 190 -1.01 -9.44 19.88
CA ALA A 190 -0.61 -10.40 18.86
C ALA A 190 -0.39 -9.72 17.49
N GLY A 191 -1.15 -8.66 17.23
CA GLY A 191 -1.02 -7.81 16.06
C GLY A 191 -1.65 -6.45 16.28
N PHE A 192 -1.33 -5.49 15.42
CA PHE A 192 -2.05 -4.23 15.29
C PHE A 192 -1.85 -3.66 13.88
N ALA A 193 -2.74 -2.77 13.47
CA ALA A 193 -2.71 -2.10 12.19
C ALA A 193 -2.79 -0.58 12.34
N GLN A 194 -2.16 0.13 11.43
CA GLN A 194 -2.48 1.52 11.16
C GLN A 194 -3.67 1.59 10.21
N MET A 195 -4.69 2.37 10.59
CA MET A 195 -5.84 2.68 9.75
C MET A 195 -5.43 3.31 8.41
N GLY A 196 -6.23 3.08 7.37
CA GLY A 196 -6.23 3.91 6.17
C GLY A 196 -5.02 3.72 5.23
N GLY A 197 -4.62 2.47 4.98
CA GLY A 197 -3.48 2.13 4.10
C GLY A 197 -2.13 2.08 4.80
N GLY A 198 -2.10 2.08 6.14
CA GLY A 198 -0.88 1.99 6.91
C GLY A 198 -0.36 0.55 7.10
N ASP A 199 0.63 0.41 7.98
CA ASP A 199 1.33 -0.86 8.23
C ASP A 199 0.55 -1.79 9.17
N ILE A 200 0.69 -3.09 8.95
CA ILE A 200 0.36 -4.14 9.93
C ILE A 200 1.64 -4.54 10.67
N PHE A 201 1.58 -4.71 11.98
CA PHE A 201 2.60 -5.37 12.78
C PHE A 201 2.01 -6.64 13.41
N VAL A 202 2.70 -7.77 13.28
CA VAL A 202 2.30 -9.06 13.81
C VAL A 202 3.48 -9.81 14.40
N VAL A 203 3.23 -10.57 15.47
CA VAL A 203 4.25 -11.45 16.04
C VAL A 203 4.54 -12.63 15.11
N SER A 204 5.79 -13.09 15.05
CA SER A 204 6.23 -14.19 14.18
C SER A 204 5.42 -15.46 14.36
N ASP A 205 5.02 -15.78 15.60
CA ASP A 205 4.19 -16.94 15.93
C ASP A 205 2.76 -16.83 15.36
N GLY A 206 2.30 -15.62 15.04
CA GLY A 206 0.99 -15.36 14.43
C GLY A 206 1.01 -15.43 12.91
N VAL A 207 2.18 -15.59 12.30
CA VAL A 207 2.36 -15.75 10.85
C VAL A 207 2.44 -17.23 10.52
N ASP A 208 1.30 -17.90 10.64
CA ASP A 208 1.11 -19.27 10.20
C ASP A 208 -0.10 -19.40 9.28
N GLY A 209 -0.12 -20.43 8.43
CA GLY A 209 -1.24 -20.72 7.55
C GLY A 209 -2.32 -21.58 8.20
N SER A 210 -2.39 -21.58 9.54
CA SER A 210 -3.27 -22.46 10.29
C SER A 210 -4.74 -22.12 9.98
N PRO A 211 -5.56 -23.10 9.56
CA PRO A 211 -6.97 -22.86 9.29
C PRO A 211 -7.67 -22.24 10.50
N GLY A 212 -8.34 -21.11 10.30
CA GLY A 212 -9.01 -20.39 11.38
C GLY A 212 -8.20 -19.22 11.96
N ASN A 213 -6.92 -19.07 11.63
CA ASN A 213 -6.16 -17.86 11.98
C ASN A 213 -6.76 -16.65 11.24
N GLY A 214 -7.44 -15.78 11.98
CA GLY A 214 -8.07 -14.57 11.48
C GLY A 214 -7.24 -13.31 11.61
N LEU A 215 -6.07 -13.37 12.27
CA LEU A 215 -5.34 -12.18 12.71
C LEU A 215 -4.99 -11.26 11.56
N LEU A 216 -4.31 -11.76 10.52
CA LEU A 216 -3.95 -10.92 9.37
C LEU A 216 -5.17 -10.36 8.63
N ALA A 217 -6.26 -11.13 8.54
CA ALA A 217 -7.48 -10.65 7.90
C ALA A 217 -8.18 -9.56 8.72
N HIS A 218 -8.17 -9.68 10.04
CA HIS A 218 -8.64 -8.66 10.98
C HIS A 218 -7.82 -7.37 10.86
N GLU A 219 -6.50 -7.47 10.96
CA GLU A 219 -5.60 -6.31 10.82
C GLU A 219 -5.68 -5.69 9.42
N MET A 220 -5.87 -6.48 8.37
CA MET A 220 -6.08 -5.97 7.02
C MET A 220 -7.43 -5.27 6.87
N GLY A 221 -8.47 -5.72 7.55
CA GLY A 221 -9.75 -4.99 7.63
C GLY A 221 -9.55 -3.57 8.18
N HIS A 222 -8.70 -3.43 9.20
CA HIS A 222 -8.31 -2.14 9.75
C HIS A 222 -7.54 -1.26 8.75
N VAL A 223 -6.55 -1.82 8.06
CA VAL A 223 -5.84 -1.11 6.98
C VAL A 223 -6.82 -0.59 5.93
N LEU A 224 -7.90 -1.33 5.66
CA LEU A 224 -8.97 -1.00 4.72
C LEU A 224 -10.15 -0.23 5.35
N SER A 225 -9.91 0.50 6.45
CA SER A 225 -10.85 1.46 7.06
C SER A 225 -12.02 0.85 7.85
N LEU A 226 -11.92 -0.41 8.28
CA LEU A 226 -12.88 -1.00 9.21
C LEU A 226 -12.49 -0.73 10.66
N TYR A 227 -13.47 -0.35 11.48
CA TYR A 227 -13.34 -0.33 12.94
C TYR A 227 -13.77 -1.69 13.51
N HIS A 228 -13.49 -1.92 14.79
CA HIS A 228 -14.14 -3.05 15.47
C HIS A 228 -15.64 -2.86 15.55
N THR A 229 -16.39 -3.97 15.55
CA THR A 229 -17.85 -3.94 15.64
C THR A 229 -18.38 -3.37 16.96
N PHE A 230 -17.53 -3.24 17.98
CA PHE A 230 -17.83 -2.62 19.28
C PHE A 230 -17.27 -1.20 19.43
N GLU A 231 -16.80 -0.58 18.33
CA GLU A 231 -16.27 0.78 18.32
C GLU A 231 -17.23 1.77 18.99
N GLY A 232 -16.69 2.65 19.85
CA GLY A 232 -17.50 3.57 20.66
C GLY A 232 -18.03 2.99 21.98
N SER A 233 -17.80 1.70 22.27
CA SER A 233 -18.03 1.13 23.59
C SER A 233 -16.96 1.65 24.57
N SER A 234 -17.38 2.19 25.72
CA SER A 234 -16.48 2.78 26.70
C SER A 234 -16.70 2.19 28.08
N LEU A 235 -15.64 2.08 28.88
CA LEU A 235 -15.74 1.65 30.27
C LEU A 235 -16.15 2.85 31.14
N VAL A 236 -17.40 2.86 31.61
CA VAL A 236 -17.94 3.89 32.51
C VAL A 236 -18.32 3.24 33.83
N SER A 237 -17.74 3.73 34.94
CA SER A 237 -17.98 3.18 36.29
C SER A 237 -17.78 1.66 36.38
N GLY A 238 -16.79 1.12 35.67
CA GLY A 238 -16.46 -0.31 35.66
C GLY A 238 -17.37 -1.18 34.79
N GLN A 239 -18.26 -0.59 33.99
CA GLN A 239 -19.13 -1.30 33.06
C GLN A 239 -18.98 -0.76 31.63
N TYR A 240 -18.91 -1.66 30.65
CA TYR A 240 -18.88 -1.26 29.24
C TYR A 240 -20.27 -0.77 28.81
N THR A 241 -20.28 0.40 28.17
CA THR A 241 -21.48 1.01 27.61
C THR A 241 -21.70 0.51 26.19
N CYS A 242 -22.97 0.51 25.76
CA CYS A 242 -23.30 0.31 24.36
C CYS A 242 -22.81 1.50 23.52
N PRO A 243 -22.20 1.26 22.36
CA PRO A 243 -21.89 2.32 21.42
C PRO A 243 -23.12 3.14 21.03
N PRO A 244 -22.99 4.47 20.84
CA PRO A 244 -24.04 5.25 20.17
C PRO A 244 -24.28 4.70 18.76
N ASN A 245 -25.55 4.50 18.39
CA ASN A 245 -25.91 3.93 17.08
C ASN A 245 -27.20 4.52 16.49
N ALA A 246 -27.52 5.78 16.79
CA ALA A 246 -28.69 6.47 16.24
C ALA A 246 -28.53 6.71 14.72
N ASN A 247 -27.30 6.93 14.25
CA ASN A 247 -26.94 6.87 12.84
C ASN A 247 -25.73 5.93 12.65
N PRO A 248 -25.95 4.68 12.20
CA PRO A 248 -24.89 3.69 12.10
C PRO A 248 -23.92 3.92 10.94
N LEU A 249 -24.11 4.99 10.15
CA LEU A 249 -23.13 5.41 9.13
C LEU A 249 -22.07 6.37 9.70
N THR A 250 -22.35 7.02 10.83
CA THR A 250 -21.46 8.02 11.43
C THR A 250 -21.09 7.72 12.89
N GLN A 251 -21.79 6.78 13.52
CA GLN A 251 -21.58 6.33 14.90
C GLN A 251 -21.25 4.83 14.93
N GLY A 252 -20.74 4.35 16.07
CA GLY A 252 -20.27 2.98 16.21
C GLY A 252 -19.11 2.66 15.27
N ASP A 253 -19.12 1.46 14.70
CA ASP A 253 -18.16 1.00 13.70
C ASP A 253 -18.38 1.60 12.29
N ARG A 254 -19.43 2.42 12.16
CA ARG A 254 -19.87 3.09 10.94
C ARG A 254 -20.21 2.11 9.82
N VAL A 255 -20.89 1.02 10.17
CA VAL A 255 -21.44 0.05 9.22
C VAL A 255 -22.88 -0.28 9.63
N ALA A 256 -23.82 -0.07 8.71
CA ALA A 256 -25.25 -0.19 9.03
C ALA A 256 -25.77 -1.61 9.24
N ASP A 257 -25.05 -2.62 8.74
CA ASP A 257 -25.44 -4.03 8.85
C ASP A 257 -24.71 -4.79 9.98
N THR A 258 -24.06 -4.07 10.88
CA THR A 258 -23.45 -4.56 12.12
C THR A 258 -24.15 -3.94 13.33
N ASP A 259 -24.76 -4.78 14.16
CA ASP A 259 -25.44 -4.32 15.37
C ASP A 259 -24.40 -3.81 16.41
N PRO A 260 -24.71 -2.76 17.20
CA PRO A 260 -23.82 -2.30 18.25
C PRO A 260 -23.73 -3.33 19.36
N HIS A 261 -22.53 -3.55 19.92
CA HIS A 261 -22.32 -4.40 21.09
C HIS A 261 -21.17 -3.87 21.96
N LYS A 262 -21.05 -4.38 23.20
CA LYS A 262 -20.02 -3.92 24.15
C LYS A 262 -18.67 -4.58 23.89
N ASN A 263 -17.59 -3.89 24.27
CA ASN A 263 -16.19 -4.37 24.28
C ASN A 263 -15.89 -5.38 25.42
N ASN A 264 -16.84 -6.27 25.68
CA ASN A 264 -16.73 -7.46 26.52
C ASN A 264 -17.84 -8.48 26.23
N ASP A 265 -18.72 -8.16 25.28
CA ASP A 265 -19.84 -9.00 24.86
C ASP A 265 -19.39 -9.75 23.60
N PHE A 266 -18.50 -10.74 23.79
CA PHE A 266 -17.90 -11.53 22.71
C PHE A 266 -18.42 -12.96 22.77
N THR A 267 -19.07 -13.42 21.71
CA THR A 267 -19.58 -14.78 21.62
C THR A 267 -19.51 -15.32 20.19
N CYS A 268 -19.30 -16.63 20.08
CA CYS A 268 -19.38 -17.39 18.84
C CYS A 268 -20.78 -17.97 18.60
N THR A 269 -21.74 -17.71 19.49
CA THR A 269 -23.08 -18.31 19.49
C THR A 269 -24.10 -17.27 19.00
N PRO A 270 -24.61 -17.38 17.77
CA PRO A 270 -25.55 -16.41 17.21
C PRO A 270 -26.85 -16.21 18.01
N THR A 271 -27.22 -17.17 18.84
CA THR A 271 -28.46 -17.14 19.65
C THR A 271 -28.27 -16.51 21.02
N ASP A 272 -27.04 -16.16 21.42
CA ASP A 272 -26.81 -15.44 22.68
C ASP A 272 -27.44 -14.05 22.61
N PRO A 273 -27.87 -13.47 23.74
CA PRO A 273 -28.49 -12.14 23.75
C PRO A 273 -27.45 -11.03 23.52
N ASN A 274 -27.71 -10.12 22.60
CA ASN A 274 -27.00 -8.85 22.50
C ASN A 274 -27.61 -7.85 23.49
N THR A 275 -26.82 -7.48 24.50
CA THR A 275 -27.30 -6.61 25.59
C THR A 275 -27.54 -5.15 25.18
N CYS A 276 -27.13 -4.75 23.97
CA CYS A 276 -27.32 -3.40 23.45
C CYS A 276 -28.57 -3.24 22.59
N THR A 277 -28.99 -4.28 21.89
CA THR A 277 -30.18 -4.25 21.03
C THR A 277 -31.39 -4.96 21.64
N GLY A 278 -31.16 -5.85 22.62
CA GLY A 278 -32.21 -6.70 23.18
C GLY A 278 -32.63 -7.85 22.24
N THR A 279 -31.91 -8.06 21.15
CA THR A 279 -32.10 -9.14 20.17
C THR A 279 -31.01 -10.20 20.31
N ASN A 280 -31.09 -11.28 19.53
CA ASN A 280 -29.98 -12.23 19.42
C ASN A 280 -28.76 -11.56 18.77
N TYR A 281 -27.57 -11.94 19.23
CA TYR A 281 -26.27 -11.46 18.73
C TYR A 281 -26.08 -11.66 17.23
N GLY A 282 -26.69 -12.72 16.69
CA GLY A 282 -26.76 -12.97 15.26
C GLY A 282 -25.44 -13.51 14.68
N ALA A 283 -25.56 -14.16 13.52
CA ALA A 283 -24.41 -14.73 12.84
C ALA A 283 -23.52 -13.66 12.18
N THR A 284 -24.01 -12.42 12.06
CA THR A 284 -23.24 -11.30 11.50
C THR A 284 -22.15 -10.87 12.46
N LEU A 285 -22.47 -10.64 13.74
CA LEU A 285 -21.50 -10.24 14.76
C LEU A 285 -20.68 -11.41 15.29
N ALA A 286 -21.32 -12.56 15.53
CA ALA A 286 -20.65 -13.73 16.12
C ALA A 286 -19.53 -14.28 15.23
N ASP A 287 -19.67 -14.16 13.90
CA ASP A 287 -18.68 -14.61 12.94
C ASP A 287 -17.80 -13.46 12.41
N ASN A 288 -18.01 -12.23 12.87
CA ASN A 288 -17.42 -11.04 12.24
C ASN A 288 -15.90 -11.04 12.40
N LEU A 289 -15.18 -10.77 11.31
CA LEU A 289 -13.73 -10.64 11.33
C LEU A 289 -13.24 -9.44 12.14
N MET A 290 -14.04 -8.38 12.29
CA MET A 290 -13.72 -7.19 13.08
C MET A 290 -14.21 -7.26 14.52
N ASN A 291 -14.59 -8.45 14.99
CA ASN A 291 -14.84 -8.75 16.39
C ASN A 291 -13.67 -9.58 16.94
N TYR A 292 -13.57 -9.78 18.26
CA TYR A 292 -12.54 -10.60 18.91
C TYR A 292 -12.99 -12.05 19.12
N THR A 293 -13.85 -12.56 18.25
CA THR A 293 -14.42 -13.89 18.35
C THR A 293 -14.59 -14.50 16.97
N CYS A 294 -14.38 -15.81 16.85
CA CYS A 294 -14.65 -16.68 15.69
C CYS A 294 -14.02 -16.33 14.31
N PHE A 295 -13.78 -15.07 13.96
CA PHE A 295 -13.03 -14.56 12.81
C PHE A 295 -13.36 -15.26 11.47
N ARG A 296 -14.63 -15.28 11.06
CA ARG A 296 -15.05 -16.07 9.88
C ARG A 296 -15.39 -15.23 8.65
N LYS A 297 -16.01 -14.06 8.77
CA LYS A 297 -16.50 -13.31 7.58
C LYS A 297 -16.64 -11.80 7.82
N PHE A 298 -16.65 -11.06 6.72
CA PHE A 298 -17.11 -9.67 6.68
C PHE A 298 -18.59 -9.60 6.29
N THR A 299 -19.25 -8.50 6.65
CA THR A 299 -20.61 -8.16 6.18
C THR A 299 -20.58 -7.50 4.79
N GLN A 300 -21.75 -7.36 4.16
CA GLN A 300 -21.84 -6.65 2.88
C GLN A 300 -21.50 -5.16 3.05
N GLY A 301 -21.92 -4.53 4.16
CA GLY A 301 -21.59 -3.14 4.48
C GLY A 301 -20.08 -2.92 4.68
N GLN A 302 -19.41 -3.83 5.41
CA GLN A 302 -17.95 -3.81 5.55
C GLN A 302 -17.24 -3.97 4.21
N ILE A 303 -17.71 -4.89 3.35
CA ILE A 303 -17.15 -5.08 2.00
C ILE A 303 -17.28 -3.80 1.18
N THR A 304 -18.46 -3.19 1.15
CA THR A 304 -18.68 -1.94 0.41
C THR A 304 -17.74 -0.84 0.92
N LYS A 305 -17.64 -0.67 2.24
CA LYS A 305 -16.74 0.33 2.85
C LYS A 305 -15.26 0.14 2.48
N MET A 306 -14.76 -1.10 2.53
CA MET A 306 -13.37 -1.40 2.12
C MET A 306 -13.14 -1.12 0.63
N ARG A 307 -14.10 -1.49 -0.23
CA ARG A 307 -13.99 -1.28 -1.67
C ARG A 307 -14.06 0.18 -2.06
N ASP A 308 -14.97 0.94 -1.46
CA ASP A 308 -15.09 2.38 -1.66
C ASP A 308 -13.82 3.10 -1.18
N PHE A 309 -13.28 2.70 -0.02
CA PHE A 309 -11.99 3.23 0.48
C PHE A 309 -10.84 2.97 -0.50
N LEU A 310 -10.72 1.75 -1.05
CA LEU A 310 -9.71 1.44 -2.06
C LEU A 310 -9.89 2.25 -3.35
N ALA A 311 -11.12 2.44 -3.80
CA ALA A 311 -11.40 3.18 -5.04
C ALA A 311 -11.15 4.69 -4.89
N ASP A 312 -11.55 5.27 -3.75
CA ASP A 312 -11.56 6.72 -3.56
C ASP A 312 -10.27 7.24 -2.93
N GLN A 313 -9.74 6.51 -1.94
CA GLN A 313 -8.60 6.98 -1.15
C GLN A 313 -7.28 6.35 -1.61
N LEU A 314 -7.30 5.09 -2.05
CA LEU A 314 -6.09 4.35 -2.45
C LEU A 314 -6.15 3.78 -3.90
N PRO A 315 -6.55 4.57 -4.91
CA PRO A 315 -6.76 4.06 -6.27
C PRO A 315 -5.49 3.45 -6.88
N GLY A 316 -4.31 3.92 -6.49
CA GLY A 316 -3.02 3.38 -6.93
C GLY A 316 -2.82 1.90 -6.59
N LEU A 317 -3.29 1.43 -5.42
CA LEU A 317 -3.16 0.02 -5.04
C LEU A 317 -3.97 -0.91 -5.94
N THR A 318 -5.13 -0.45 -6.43
CA THR A 318 -6.00 -1.28 -7.28
C THR A 318 -5.44 -1.49 -8.69
N THR A 319 -4.48 -0.66 -9.10
CA THR A 319 -3.83 -0.69 -10.42
C THR A 319 -2.31 -0.89 -10.31
N SER A 320 -1.82 -1.29 -9.14
CA SER A 320 -0.40 -1.28 -8.85
C SER A 320 0.40 -2.27 -9.70
N VAL A 321 1.49 -1.75 -10.29
CA VAL A 321 2.46 -2.52 -11.08
C VAL A 321 3.26 -3.52 -10.24
N PHE A 322 3.25 -3.39 -8.91
CA PHE A 322 3.98 -4.27 -8.00
C PHE A 322 3.37 -5.68 -7.95
N THR A 323 2.21 -5.92 -8.55
CA THR A 323 1.62 -7.25 -8.69
C THR A 323 2.32 -8.12 -9.74
N GLN A 324 3.18 -7.54 -10.57
CA GLN A 324 3.88 -8.20 -11.69
C GLN A 324 5.39 -8.05 -11.58
N PRO A 325 6.22 -9.02 -12.03
CA PRO A 325 7.69 -8.88 -12.03
C PRO A 325 8.17 -7.78 -12.99
N PRO A 326 9.34 -7.14 -12.78
CA PRO A 326 9.84 -6.07 -13.65
C PRO A 326 10.12 -6.57 -15.05
N THR A 327 9.81 -5.75 -16.06
CA THR A 327 10.21 -6.00 -17.44
C THR A 327 11.46 -5.19 -17.79
N SER A 328 12.20 -5.56 -18.84
CA SER A 328 13.33 -4.76 -19.30
C SER A 328 12.94 -3.33 -19.67
N ALA A 329 11.68 -3.12 -20.08
CA ALA A 329 11.16 -1.79 -20.38
C ALA A 329 10.94 -0.93 -19.13
N ASP A 330 10.87 -1.54 -17.94
CA ASP A 330 10.63 -0.83 -16.68
C ASP A 330 11.90 -0.28 -16.01
N VAL A 331 13.07 -0.79 -16.41
CA VAL A 331 14.35 -0.53 -15.75
C VAL A 331 14.95 0.76 -16.30
N LEU A 332 15.24 1.71 -15.41
CA LEU A 332 15.94 2.94 -15.73
C LEU A 332 17.46 2.69 -15.74
N VAL A 333 18.20 3.43 -16.57
CA VAL A 333 19.67 3.44 -16.51
C VAL A 333 20.11 3.86 -15.11
N THR A 334 21.10 3.18 -14.52
CA THR A 334 21.59 3.51 -13.16
C THR A 334 22.37 4.81 -13.17
N ALA A 335 22.22 5.63 -12.13
CA ALA A 335 22.99 6.86 -12.02
C ALA A 335 24.48 6.51 -11.90
N SER A 336 25.33 7.18 -12.68
CA SER A 336 26.77 6.88 -12.75
C SER A 336 27.54 7.26 -11.48
N CYS A 337 26.90 8.05 -10.60
CA CYS A 337 27.48 8.61 -9.40
C CYS A 337 26.92 7.95 -8.13
N SER A 338 27.78 7.81 -7.12
CA SER A 338 27.37 7.49 -5.76
C SER A 338 26.96 8.75 -5.01
N ILE A 339 25.96 8.64 -4.13
CA ILE A 339 25.52 9.75 -3.30
C ILE A 339 26.55 10.02 -2.21
N SER A 340 27.01 11.28 -2.14
CA SER A 340 27.93 11.79 -1.13
C SER A 340 27.20 12.70 -0.14
N LEU A 341 27.50 12.52 1.15
CA LEU A 341 26.92 13.29 2.25
C LEU A 341 28.01 14.14 2.92
N GLY A 342 27.82 15.45 2.99
CA GLY A 342 28.77 16.36 3.64
C GLY A 342 28.71 16.35 5.18
N TYR A 343 27.59 15.91 5.75
CA TYR A 343 27.38 15.80 7.19
C TYR A 343 26.65 14.49 7.54
N PRO A 344 26.89 13.92 8.74
CA PRO A 344 26.11 12.78 9.21
C PRO A 344 24.62 13.15 9.33
N PRO A 345 23.73 12.15 9.26
CA PRO A 345 22.32 12.37 9.56
C PRO A 345 22.14 12.97 10.96
N THR A 346 21.23 13.94 11.10
CA THR A 346 20.91 14.55 12.39
C THR A 346 19.45 14.28 12.79
N ASN A 347 19.05 14.77 13.97
CA ASN A 347 17.66 14.76 14.42
C ASN A 347 16.77 15.80 13.74
N TYR A 348 17.35 16.72 12.96
CA TYR A 348 16.60 17.75 12.25
C TYR A 348 16.00 17.20 10.96
N VAL A 349 14.86 17.77 10.61
CA VAL A 349 14.05 17.34 9.48
C VAL A 349 14.42 18.21 8.30
N THR A 350 15.09 17.67 7.29
CA THR A 350 15.23 18.32 5.99
C THR A 350 14.94 17.29 4.91
N GLY A 351 13.96 17.57 4.05
CA GLY A 351 13.55 16.62 3.04
C GLY A 351 12.45 17.13 2.12
N ILE A 352 12.00 16.23 1.26
CA ILE A 352 10.94 16.48 0.29
C ILE A 352 9.60 16.09 0.94
N SER A 353 8.58 16.93 0.77
CA SER A 353 7.22 16.67 1.25
C SER A 353 6.35 16.07 0.16
N ARG A 354 6.45 16.65 -1.03
CA ARG A 354 5.55 16.33 -2.14
C ARG A 354 6.17 16.76 -3.44
N VAL A 355 6.21 15.84 -4.39
CA VAL A 355 6.58 16.09 -5.79
C VAL A 355 5.32 15.92 -6.64
N LYS A 356 4.96 16.98 -7.38
CA LYS A 356 4.01 16.88 -8.47
C LYS A 356 4.70 17.17 -9.79
N PHE A 357 4.51 16.29 -10.76
CA PHE A 357 4.96 16.48 -12.13
C PHE A 357 4.04 15.71 -13.07
N ASN A 358 3.28 16.42 -13.91
CA ASN A 358 2.24 15.82 -14.75
C ASN A 358 1.28 14.92 -13.94
N THR A 359 1.27 13.59 -14.17
CA THR A 359 0.44 12.63 -13.42
C THR A 359 1.10 12.09 -12.15
N ILE A 360 2.39 12.39 -11.91
CA ILE A 360 3.02 12.08 -10.62
C ILE A 360 2.48 13.08 -9.61
N ASP A 361 1.90 12.55 -8.53
CA ASP A 361 1.53 13.29 -7.33
C ASP A 361 1.93 12.45 -6.12
N ARG A 362 3.20 12.55 -5.74
CA ARG A 362 3.79 11.73 -4.69
C ARG A 362 3.99 12.56 -3.44
N PHE A 363 3.31 12.20 -2.37
CA PHE A 363 3.72 12.62 -1.04
C PHE A 363 4.92 11.79 -0.64
N SER A 364 5.96 12.49 -0.19
CA SER A 364 7.06 11.85 0.48
C SER A 364 6.90 12.05 1.98
N GLU A 365 6.94 10.95 2.71
CA GLU A 365 6.77 10.97 4.15
C GLU A 365 8.07 11.23 4.90
N THR A 366 9.14 11.63 4.21
CA THR A 366 10.41 12.11 4.78
C THR A 366 10.29 13.47 5.48
N PHE A 367 9.11 13.74 6.03
CA PHE A 367 9.00 14.41 7.33
C PHE A 367 8.95 13.42 8.49
N PRO A 368 10.06 13.22 9.21
CA PRO A 368 9.92 12.74 10.58
C PRO A 368 10.84 13.49 11.55
N THR A 369 10.22 14.11 12.55
CA THR A 369 10.85 14.49 13.83
C THR A 369 11.71 13.33 14.37
N GLY A 370 13.02 13.58 14.56
CA GLY A 370 13.97 12.70 15.26
C GLY A 370 14.52 11.53 14.44
N ASN A 371 15.84 11.52 14.21
CA ASN A 371 16.68 10.54 13.50
C ASN A 371 16.16 10.01 12.14
N ASN A 372 16.58 10.65 11.05
CA ASN A 372 16.34 10.21 9.66
C ASN A 372 17.49 9.29 9.19
N THR A 373 17.21 8.16 8.54
CA THR A 373 18.23 7.19 8.06
C THR A 373 18.20 6.93 6.54
N GLY A 374 17.59 7.82 5.74
CA GLY A 374 17.67 7.74 4.27
C GLY A 374 17.73 9.13 3.65
N ASN A 375 18.88 9.49 3.06
CA ASN A 375 19.03 10.71 2.23
C ASN A 375 18.72 10.44 0.74
N TYR A 376 18.26 9.22 0.43
CA TYR A 376 17.95 8.78 -0.92
C TYR A 376 16.76 7.83 -0.92
N SER A 377 15.79 8.11 -1.78
CA SER A 377 14.64 7.25 -2.04
C SER A 377 14.45 7.07 -3.55
N ASP A 378 14.25 5.84 -4.00
CA ASP A 378 13.93 5.56 -5.40
C ASP A 378 12.46 5.14 -5.51
N PHE A 379 11.65 6.01 -6.12
CA PHE A 379 10.23 5.78 -6.40
C PHE A 379 9.97 5.50 -7.88
N SER A 380 11.02 5.35 -8.69
CA SER A 380 10.91 5.27 -10.15
C SER A 380 10.06 4.10 -10.65
N CYS A 381 9.81 3.07 -9.82
CA CYS A 381 8.92 1.98 -10.19
C CYS A 381 7.44 2.30 -10.08
N GLY A 382 7.02 2.93 -8.97
CA GLY A 382 5.61 3.24 -8.67
C GLY A 382 5.18 4.63 -9.09
N ALA A 383 6.10 5.60 -9.07
CA ALA A 383 5.84 6.99 -9.44
C ALA A 383 6.39 7.28 -10.85
N LYS A 384 5.56 6.95 -11.85
CA LYS A 384 5.85 7.12 -13.27
C LYS A 384 4.88 8.09 -13.94
N THR A 385 5.34 8.78 -14.97
CA THR A 385 4.48 9.59 -15.85
C THR A 385 4.89 9.48 -17.31
N THR A 386 3.96 9.81 -18.21
CA THR A 386 4.20 9.85 -19.65
C THR A 386 4.06 11.28 -20.15
N VAL A 387 5.07 11.76 -20.87
CA VAL A 387 5.15 13.11 -21.44
C VAL A 387 5.52 13.06 -22.92
N LEU A 388 5.36 14.18 -23.62
CA LEU A 388 5.69 14.34 -25.03
C LEU A 388 6.87 15.31 -25.22
N PRO A 389 7.74 15.08 -26.21
CA PRO A 389 8.76 16.04 -26.60
C PRO A 389 8.18 17.40 -27.01
N ASN A 390 8.98 18.45 -26.85
CA ASN A 390 8.64 19.84 -27.17
C ASN A 390 7.36 20.34 -26.50
N THR A 391 7.04 19.79 -25.33
CA THR A 391 5.83 20.13 -24.55
C THR A 391 6.24 20.50 -23.13
N SER A 392 5.58 21.49 -22.57
CA SER A 392 5.84 21.98 -21.21
C SER A 392 4.81 21.44 -20.23
N TYR A 393 5.27 20.94 -19.09
CA TYR A 393 4.42 20.33 -18.07
C TYR A 393 4.58 21.05 -16.73
N PRO A 394 3.48 21.30 -16.01
CA PRO A 394 3.56 21.94 -14.70
C PRO A 394 4.19 20.99 -13.68
N PHE A 395 4.96 21.58 -12.78
CA PHE A 395 5.45 20.91 -11.58
C PHE A 395 5.17 21.76 -10.33
N SER A 396 5.09 21.09 -9.19
CA SER A 396 5.15 21.75 -7.89
C SER A 396 5.91 20.89 -6.90
N LEU A 397 6.78 21.52 -6.11
CA LEU A 397 7.61 20.89 -5.10
C LEU A 397 7.34 21.57 -3.76
N THR A 398 7.02 20.77 -2.75
CA THR A 398 6.88 21.21 -1.36
C THR A 398 8.02 20.60 -0.54
N THR A 399 8.73 21.42 0.22
CA THR A 399 9.87 21.00 1.07
C THR A 399 9.93 21.90 2.31
N ASN A 400 10.80 21.58 3.27
CA ASN A 400 11.15 22.47 4.37
C ASN A 400 12.61 22.95 4.31
N SER A 401 13.21 22.88 3.13
CA SER A 401 14.59 23.28 2.88
C SER A 401 14.66 24.39 1.86
N ASN A 402 15.81 25.04 1.74
CA ASN A 402 15.95 26.18 0.85
C ASN A 402 16.43 25.76 -0.53
N GLN A 403 17.47 24.93 -0.63
CA GLN A 403 18.06 24.62 -1.93
C GLN A 403 17.34 23.45 -2.59
N GLN A 404 16.87 23.66 -3.81
CA GLN A 404 16.14 22.66 -4.58
C GLN A 404 16.70 22.59 -5.99
N LYS A 405 16.86 21.37 -6.50
CA LYS A 405 17.18 21.11 -7.90
C LYS A 405 16.33 19.95 -8.44
N ILE A 406 15.99 20.03 -9.73
CA ILE A 406 15.35 18.94 -10.46
C ILE A 406 16.18 18.67 -11.70
N TYR A 407 16.53 17.40 -11.89
CA TYR A 407 17.24 16.92 -13.06
C TYR A 407 16.38 15.90 -13.81
N ILE A 408 16.51 15.86 -15.14
CA ILE A 408 15.99 14.77 -15.96
C ILE A 408 17.12 14.30 -16.88
N ASP A 409 17.49 13.03 -16.77
CA ASP A 409 18.48 12.36 -17.63
C ASP A 409 17.88 12.17 -19.05
N PHE A 410 17.93 13.23 -19.86
CA PHE A 410 17.27 13.28 -21.17
C PHE A 410 17.97 12.43 -22.22
N ASN A 411 19.28 12.21 -22.08
CA ASN A 411 20.07 11.42 -23.00
C ASN A 411 20.20 9.94 -22.57
N ASN A 412 19.68 9.59 -21.39
CA ASN A 412 19.65 8.26 -20.81
C ASN A 412 21.06 7.66 -20.60
N ASP A 413 22.05 8.48 -20.26
CA ASP A 413 23.43 8.04 -20.07
C ASP A 413 23.81 7.80 -18.59
N GLY A 414 22.89 8.07 -17.66
CA GLY A 414 23.06 7.91 -16.23
C GLY A 414 23.82 9.03 -15.54
N ASN A 415 24.39 9.99 -16.28
CA ASN A 415 24.95 11.22 -15.73
C ASN A 415 23.87 12.30 -15.66
N PHE A 416 24.07 13.27 -14.78
CA PHE A 416 23.19 14.43 -14.69
C PHE A 416 23.99 15.70 -14.98
N ASN A 417 23.80 16.23 -16.18
CA ASN A 417 24.50 17.41 -16.68
C ASN A 417 23.88 18.71 -16.17
N GLU A 418 24.67 19.55 -15.49
CA GLU A 418 24.22 20.84 -14.93
C GLU A 418 23.80 21.88 -16.00
N THR A 419 24.11 21.66 -17.28
CA THR A 419 23.73 22.56 -18.38
C THR A 419 22.48 22.09 -19.12
N ASN A 420 22.41 20.81 -19.46
CA ASN A 420 21.37 20.28 -20.37
C ASN A 420 20.25 19.51 -19.66
N GLU A 421 20.49 19.07 -18.42
CA GLU A 421 19.60 18.14 -17.71
C GLU A 421 19.10 18.70 -16.39
N LEU A 422 19.73 19.76 -15.87
CA LEU A 422 19.16 20.58 -14.81
C LEU A 422 17.97 21.37 -15.36
N VAL A 423 16.76 20.95 -15.02
CA VAL A 423 15.51 21.57 -15.49
C VAL A 423 14.95 22.61 -14.53
N PHE A 424 15.39 22.60 -13.27
CA PHE A 424 14.97 23.58 -12.28
C PHE A 424 15.99 23.73 -11.15
N SER A 425 16.17 24.95 -10.66
CA SER A 425 16.98 25.25 -9.47
C SER A 425 16.43 26.48 -8.75
N THR A 426 16.32 26.43 -7.42
CA THR A 426 15.90 27.58 -6.60
C THR A 426 16.44 27.48 -5.17
N SER A 427 16.33 28.59 -4.44
CA SER A 427 16.59 28.70 -3.01
C SER A 427 15.31 29.06 -2.22
N SER A 428 14.22 28.31 -2.43
CA SER A 428 12.89 28.50 -1.81
C SER A 428 12.38 27.17 -1.25
N SER A 429 11.53 27.20 -0.22
CA SER A 429 10.95 25.99 0.39
C SER A 429 9.72 25.42 -0.32
N VAL A 430 8.99 26.27 -1.04
CA VAL A 430 7.91 25.88 -1.94
C VAL A 430 8.22 26.45 -3.31
N SER A 431 8.08 25.62 -4.35
CA SER A 431 8.29 26.04 -5.72
C SER A 431 7.29 25.40 -6.67
N SER A 432 7.00 26.11 -7.75
CA SER A 432 6.21 25.62 -8.87
C SER A 432 6.70 26.29 -10.14
N GLY A 433 6.41 25.66 -11.27
CA GLY A 433 6.81 26.16 -12.57
C GLY A 433 6.41 25.19 -13.67
N ASN A 434 7.07 25.29 -14.81
CA ASN A 434 6.91 24.35 -15.90
C ASN A 434 8.26 23.83 -16.35
N ILE A 435 8.32 22.53 -16.67
CA ILE A 435 9.48 21.87 -17.25
C ILE A 435 9.18 21.60 -18.72
N LEU A 436 10.02 22.13 -19.62
CA LEU A 436 9.97 21.83 -21.05
C LEU A 436 10.72 20.53 -21.33
N ILE A 437 10.06 19.59 -21.98
CA ILE A 437 10.71 18.38 -22.48
C ILE A 437 11.39 18.69 -23.83
N PRO A 438 12.72 18.54 -23.97
CA PRO A 438 13.41 18.87 -25.20
C PRO A 438 13.08 17.90 -26.33
N ALA A 439 13.11 18.38 -27.58
CA ALA A 439 12.89 17.56 -28.76
C ALA A 439 13.96 16.47 -28.97
N THR A 440 15.14 16.65 -28.37
CA THR A 440 16.29 15.76 -28.45
C THR A 440 16.29 14.66 -27.40
N ALA A 441 15.33 14.65 -26.47
CA ALA A 441 15.27 13.64 -25.43
C ALA A 441 15.07 12.24 -26.04
N VAL A 442 15.70 11.24 -25.43
CA VAL A 442 15.49 9.84 -25.79
C VAL A 442 14.02 9.47 -25.54
N THR A 443 13.43 8.69 -26.45
CA THR A 443 11.99 8.37 -26.42
C THR A 443 11.73 6.88 -26.29
N ASN A 444 10.52 6.53 -25.84
CA ASN A 444 10.00 5.16 -25.70
C ASN A 444 10.77 4.25 -24.72
N VAL A 445 11.49 4.88 -23.79
CA VAL A 445 12.11 4.24 -22.63
C VAL A 445 11.85 5.11 -21.40
N TYR A 446 11.86 4.51 -20.20
CA TYR A 446 11.81 5.30 -18.98
C TYR A 446 13.17 5.96 -18.71
N LEU A 447 13.12 7.27 -18.47
CA LEU A 447 14.23 8.11 -18.05
C LEU A 447 14.11 8.44 -16.56
N ARG A 448 15.24 8.76 -15.93
CA ARG A 448 15.25 9.19 -14.52
C ARG A 448 15.01 10.67 -14.40
N MET A 449 14.00 11.04 -13.62
CA MET A 449 13.92 12.36 -13.00
C MET A 449 14.43 12.26 -11.57
N ARG A 450 15.31 13.18 -11.19
CA ARG A 450 15.87 13.27 -9.85
C ARG A 450 15.52 14.61 -9.23
N VAL A 451 14.92 14.58 -8.05
CA VAL A 451 14.64 15.76 -7.23
C VAL A 451 15.65 15.78 -6.08
N VAL A 452 16.32 16.90 -5.88
CA VAL A 452 17.35 17.08 -4.85
C VAL A 452 17.00 18.29 -4.00
N VAL A 453 17.07 18.11 -2.69
CA VAL A 453 16.80 19.15 -1.71
C VAL A 453 17.90 19.14 -0.66
N ASP A 454 18.46 20.30 -0.31
CA ASP A 454 19.52 20.39 0.70
C ASP A 454 19.45 21.70 1.52
N PRO A 455 19.78 21.69 2.82
CA PRO A 455 19.60 22.86 3.69
C PRO A 455 20.80 23.81 3.73
N GLY A 456 21.95 23.41 3.16
CA GLY A 456 23.18 24.20 3.23
C GLY A 456 23.11 25.56 2.51
N SER A 457 24.19 26.32 2.63
CA SER A 457 24.46 27.49 1.76
C SER A 457 25.18 27.11 0.46
N THR A 458 25.70 25.89 0.40
CA THR A 458 26.38 25.34 -0.78
C THR A 458 25.38 24.56 -1.60
N ALA A 459 25.19 24.93 -2.88
CA ALA A 459 24.24 24.28 -3.77
C ALA A 459 24.50 22.76 -3.88
N PRO A 460 23.46 21.92 -3.74
CA PRO A 460 23.61 20.50 -4.00
C PRO A 460 23.85 20.25 -5.49
N THR A 461 24.36 19.06 -5.80
CA THR A 461 24.37 18.51 -7.16
C THR A 461 23.45 17.29 -7.23
N ALA A 462 23.30 16.68 -8.41
CA ALA A 462 22.52 15.47 -8.56
C ALA A 462 22.98 14.29 -7.67
N CYS A 463 24.19 14.34 -7.09
CA CYS A 463 24.78 13.23 -6.35
C CYS A 463 25.52 13.65 -5.08
N ASN A 464 25.50 14.93 -4.73
CA ASN A 464 26.16 15.43 -3.54
C ASN A 464 25.20 16.29 -2.73
N LEU A 465 25.02 15.94 -1.47
CA LEU A 465 24.26 16.68 -0.48
C LEU A 465 25.25 17.33 0.50
N PRO A 466 25.59 18.63 0.31
CA PRO A 466 26.57 19.30 1.15
C PRO A 466 26.14 19.40 2.61
N GLY A 467 24.84 19.55 2.88
CA GLY A 467 24.28 19.69 4.20
C GLY A 467 24.73 20.94 4.96
N ALA A 468 24.37 20.98 6.25
CA ALA A 468 24.82 22.01 7.18
C ALA A 468 25.07 21.41 8.59
N PRO A 469 25.98 22.01 9.39
CA PRO A 469 26.40 21.45 10.69
C PRO A 469 25.25 21.20 11.67
N THR A 470 24.24 22.06 11.68
CA THR A 470 23.13 21.97 12.65
C THR A 470 22.02 21.03 12.20
N VAL A 471 21.77 20.91 10.89
CA VAL A 471 20.59 20.22 10.36
C VAL A 471 20.93 18.95 9.57
N GLY A 472 22.20 18.71 9.25
CA GLY A 472 22.64 17.56 8.45
C GLY A 472 22.44 17.77 6.95
N CYS A 473 22.36 16.65 6.22
CA CYS A 473 22.11 16.63 4.77
C CYS A 473 20.61 16.58 4.45
N GLY A 474 20.23 17.07 3.28
CA GLY A 474 18.86 16.94 2.77
C GLY A 474 18.58 15.59 2.13
N GLU A 475 17.82 15.57 1.03
CA GLU A 475 17.27 14.35 0.44
C GLU A 475 17.33 14.37 -1.09
N ILE A 476 17.49 13.17 -1.67
CA ILE A 476 17.37 12.89 -3.10
C ILE A 476 16.23 11.91 -3.32
N GLU A 477 15.38 12.18 -4.31
CA GLU A 477 14.32 11.27 -4.76
C GLU A 477 14.35 11.04 -6.27
N ASP A 478 14.21 9.78 -6.67
CA ASP A 478 14.14 9.39 -8.08
C ASP A 478 12.73 8.97 -8.53
N TYR A 479 12.38 9.34 -9.76
CA TYR A 479 11.08 9.16 -10.40
C TYR A 479 11.26 8.71 -11.85
N GLY A 480 10.25 8.03 -12.42
CA GLY A 480 10.29 7.57 -13.81
C GLY A 480 9.52 8.47 -14.77
N ILE A 481 10.13 8.83 -15.90
CA ILE A 481 9.48 9.58 -16.99
C ILE A 481 9.58 8.78 -18.28
N LEU A 482 8.43 8.40 -18.86
CA LEU A 482 8.37 7.90 -20.23
C LEU A 482 8.15 9.07 -21.18
N ILE A 483 9.14 9.38 -22.00
CA ILE A 483 8.96 10.34 -23.08
C ILE A 483 8.47 9.57 -24.31
N SER A 484 7.18 9.66 -24.59
CA SER A 484 6.61 8.97 -25.75
C SER A 484 6.98 9.70 -27.03
N ALA A 485 7.53 8.98 -28.01
CA ALA A 485 7.80 9.57 -29.31
C ALA A 485 6.48 10.15 -29.88
N PRO A 486 6.50 11.38 -30.45
CA PRO A 486 5.31 11.91 -31.11
C PRO A 486 4.91 10.94 -32.21
N CYS A 487 3.68 10.47 -32.18
CA CYS A 487 3.22 9.53 -33.18
C CYS A 487 3.08 10.25 -34.53
N THR A 488 4.07 10.08 -35.40
CA THR A 488 4.12 10.74 -36.71
C THR A 488 3.35 9.98 -37.79
N GLN A 489 3.09 8.68 -37.58
CA GLN A 489 2.30 7.84 -38.48
C GLN A 489 1.24 7.06 -37.72
N MET A 490 -0.01 7.47 -37.90
CA MET A 490 -1.16 6.78 -37.33
C MET A 490 -1.72 5.80 -38.36
N TYR A 491 -1.66 4.50 -38.09
CA TYR A 491 -2.23 3.47 -38.96
C TYR A 491 -2.96 2.39 -38.16
N THR A 492 -3.81 1.61 -38.80
CA THR A 492 -4.60 0.59 -38.09
C THR A 492 -3.80 -0.70 -37.88
N LEU A 493 -3.75 -1.19 -36.65
CA LEU A 493 -3.12 -2.46 -36.25
C LEU A 493 -4.07 -3.65 -36.44
N LYS A 494 -5.38 -3.42 -36.37
CA LYS A 494 -6.44 -4.42 -36.55
C LYS A 494 -7.74 -3.77 -37.04
N SER A 495 -8.68 -4.57 -37.53
CA SER A 495 -10.08 -4.14 -37.70
C SER A 495 -10.73 -3.90 -36.33
N GLY A 496 -11.65 -2.94 -36.22
CA GLY A 496 -12.29 -2.62 -34.94
C GLY A 496 -13.09 -1.32 -34.96
N GLN A 497 -13.41 -0.79 -33.78
CA GLN A 497 -14.12 0.48 -33.66
C GLN A 497 -13.13 1.65 -33.76
N TRP A 498 -13.53 2.77 -34.34
CA TRP A 498 -12.68 3.96 -34.47
C TRP A 498 -12.23 4.50 -33.11
N ASN A 499 -13.11 4.45 -32.11
CA ASN A 499 -12.87 4.94 -30.76
C ASN A 499 -12.12 3.95 -29.86
N ASP A 500 -11.68 2.79 -30.38
CA ASP A 500 -10.81 1.87 -29.67
C ASP A 500 -9.34 2.29 -29.87
N PRO A 501 -8.62 2.78 -28.84
CA PRO A 501 -7.21 3.16 -28.94
C PRO A 501 -6.31 2.04 -29.48
N THR A 502 -6.64 0.79 -29.17
CA THR A 502 -5.82 -0.38 -29.52
C THR A 502 -5.91 -0.75 -31.01
N VAL A 503 -6.83 -0.13 -31.75
CA VAL A 503 -6.91 -0.23 -33.21
C VAL A 503 -5.80 0.57 -33.88
N TRP A 504 -5.26 1.61 -33.23
CA TRP A 504 -4.35 2.57 -33.85
C TRP A 504 -2.90 2.37 -33.38
N SER A 505 -1.94 2.53 -34.29
CA SER A 505 -0.49 2.38 -34.03
C SER A 505 0.02 3.30 -32.92
N CYS A 506 -0.64 4.43 -32.70
CA CYS A 506 -0.31 5.38 -31.63
C CYS A 506 -0.94 5.04 -30.27
N ASN A 507 -1.69 3.94 -30.17
CA ASN A 507 -2.46 3.54 -28.98
C ASN A 507 -3.35 4.66 -28.39
N ARG A 508 -3.94 5.47 -29.27
CA ARG A 508 -4.90 6.54 -28.94
C ARG A 508 -5.90 6.72 -30.07
N VAL A 509 -7.04 7.34 -29.80
CA VAL A 509 -8.02 7.68 -30.84
C VAL A 509 -7.48 8.84 -31.71
N PRO A 510 -7.65 8.81 -33.05
CA PRO A 510 -7.25 9.91 -33.91
C PRO A 510 -7.97 11.22 -33.59
N THR A 511 -7.22 12.30 -33.71
CA THR A 511 -7.66 13.69 -33.48
C THR A 511 -7.60 14.48 -34.78
N GLN A 512 -8.11 15.72 -34.78
CA GLN A 512 -8.14 16.59 -35.96
C GLN A 512 -6.77 16.95 -36.54
N THR A 513 -5.66 16.65 -35.87
CA THR A 513 -4.29 16.87 -36.36
C THR A 513 -3.69 15.64 -37.05
N ASP A 514 -4.31 14.47 -36.92
CA ASP A 514 -3.72 13.19 -37.34
C ASP A 514 -4.02 12.83 -38.80
N VAL A 515 -2.97 12.40 -39.52
CA VAL A 515 -3.15 11.65 -40.76
C VAL A 515 -3.20 10.18 -40.43
N THR A 516 -4.39 9.59 -40.57
CA THR A 516 -4.61 8.17 -40.31
C THR A 516 -4.51 7.35 -41.58
N ARG A 517 -3.99 6.13 -41.47
CA ARG A 517 -3.90 5.15 -42.56
C ARG A 517 -4.65 3.88 -42.17
N VAL A 518 -5.73 3.57 -42.88
CA VAL A 518 -6.45 2.31 -42.71
C VAL A 518 -5.68 1.24 -43.48
N SER A 519 -5.06 0.32 -42.75
CA SER A 519 -4.16 -0.68 -43.31
C SER A 519 -4.89 -1.70 -44.18
N THR A 520 -4.13 -2.41 -45.02
CA THR A 520 -4.65 -3.37 -46.00
C THR A 520 -5.63 -4.36 -45.35
N GLY A 521 -6.85 -4.45 -45.89
CA GLY A 521 -7.91 -5.35 -45.41
C GLY A 521 -8.57 -4.98 -44.09
N HIS A 522 -8.14 -3.92 -43.40
CA HIS A 522 -8.75 -3.52 -42.13
C HIS A 522 -10.08 -2.78 -42.34
N THR A 523 -11.08 -3.10 -41.51
CA THR A 523 -12.38 -2.42 -41.47
C THR A 523 -12.56 -1.70 -40.14
N ILE A 524 -12.68 -0.37 -40.19
CA ILE A 524 -12.86 0.47 -39.00
C ILE A 524 -14.30 0.98 -38.91
N SER A 525 -14.99 0.69 -37.83
CA SER A 525 -16.39 1.06 -37.63
C SER A 525 -16.54 2.32 -36.79
N VAL A 526 -17.38 3.25 -37.24
CA VAL A 526 -17.80 4.45 -36.51
C VAL A 526 -19.25 4.26 -36.10
N SER A 527 -19.49 3.95 -34.82
CA SER A 527 -20.78 3.49 -34.32
C SER A 527 -21.66 4.60 -33.73
N THR A 528 -21.21 5.34 -32.71
CA THR A 528 -22.06 6.38 -32.07
C THR A 528 -21.34 7.70 -31.77
N SER A 529 -20.02 7.73 -31.93
CA SER A 529 -19.19 8.91 -31.70
C SER A 529 -18.81 9.61 -33.01
N THR A 530 -18.69 10.93 -32.99
CA THR A 530 -18.03 11.67 -34.08
C THR A 530 -16.54 11.35 -34.08
N ALA A 531 -16.12 10.52 -35.03
CA ALA A 531 -14.72 10.28 -35.34
C ALA A 531 -14.07 11.57 -35.88
N THR A 532 -12.80 11.81 -35.58
CA THR A 532 -12.07 13.00 -36.07
C THR A 532 -10.72 12.61 -36.64
N ALA A 533 -10.30 13.23 -37.75
CA ALA A 533 -8.94 13.13 -38.29
C ALA A 533 -8.58 14.38 -39.10
N ARG A 534 -7.28 14.65 -39.32
CA ARG A 534 -6.84 15.60 -40.35
C ARG A 534 -7.06 15.05 -41.76
N ARG A 535 -6.74 13.77 -41.94
CA ARG A 535 -6.89 13.05 -43.23
C ARG A 535 -6.94 11.55 -42.98
N VAL A 536 -7.74 10.82 -43.75
CA VAL A 536 -7.75 9.35 -43.76
C VAL A 536 -7.22 8.84 -45.10
N ILE A 537 -6.23 7.96 -45.05
CA ILE A 537 -5.60 7.30 -46.19
C ILE A 537 -6.01 5.82 -46.17
N TYR A 538 -6.50 5.30 -47.28
CA TYR A 538 -6.89 3.89 -47.38
C TYR A 538 -5.81 3.10 -48.11
N GLN A 539 -5.35 2.00 -47.52
CA GLN A 539 -4.58 0.97 -48.23
C GLN A 539 -5.54 -0.05 -48.89
N THR A 540 -5.00 -0.94 -49.72
CA THR A 540 -5.77 -1.91 -50.51
C THR A 540 -6.77 -2.68 -49.65
N GLY A 541 -8.07 -2.57 -49.96
CA GLY A 541 -9.13 -3.25 -49.21
C GLY A 541 -9.40 -2.71 -47.79
N GLY A 542 -8.68 -1.67 -47.34
CA GLY A 542 -8.96 -0.96 -46.11
C GLY A 542 -10.19 -0.06 -46.25
N ARG A 543 -11.06 -0.03 -45.24
CA ARG A 543 -12.32 0.74 -45.28
C ARG A 543 -12.76 1.25 -43.91
N VAL A 544 -13.49 2.36 -43.91
CA VAL A 544 -14.21 2.89 -42.74
C VAL A 544 -15.70 2.73 -42.99
N THR A 545 -16.40 2.13 -42.03
CA THR A 545 -17.84 1.88 -42.08
C THR A 545 -18.56 2.71 -41.03
N PHE A 546 -19.76 3.18 -41.35
CA PHE A 546 -20.54 4.07 -40.50
C PHE A 546 -21.86 3.41 -40.11
N SER A 547 -22.26 3.52 -38.84
CA SER A 547 -23.65 3.29 -38.47
C SER A 547 -24.51 4.49 -38.90
N ALA A 548 -25.84 4.38 -38.78
CA ALA A 548 -26.76 5.51 -39.01
C ALA A 548 -26.42 6.77 -38.18
N ALA A 549 -25.89 6.59 -36.97
CA ALA A 549 -25.47 7.67 -36.06
C ALA A 549 -23.99 8.05 -36.18
N GLY A 550 -23.17 7.23 -36.84
CA GLY A 550 -21.74 7.45 -36.97
C GLY A 550 -21.41 8.64 -37.88
N ARG A 551 -20.46 9.48 -37.47
CA ARG A 551 -19.99 10.63 -38.26
C ARG A 551 -18.46 10.68 -38.21
N LEU A 552 -17.82 11.09 -39.31
CA LEU A 552 -16.38 11.39 -39.36
C LEU A 552 -16.20 12.85 -39.79
N SER A 553 -15.56 13.63 -38.92
CA SER A 553 -15.20 15.02 -39.17
C SER A 553 -13.74 15.09 -39.60
N ILE A 554 -13.50 15.64 -40.78
CA ILE A 554 -12.17 15.87 -41.34
C ILE A 554 -11.88 17.36 -41.34
N VAL A 555 -10.79 17.77 -40.68
CA VAL A 555 -10.37 19.17 -40.63
C VAL A 555 -9.29 19.40 -41.68
N ASN A 556 -9.67 20.03 -42.79
CA ASN A 556 -8.75 20.55 -43.79
C ASN A 556 -8.33 21.97 -43.36
N THR A 557 -7.22 22.10 -42.63
CA THR A 557 -6.49 23.38 -42.64
C THR A 557 -5.59 23.38 -43.86
N LEU A 558 -5.90 24.26 -44.83
CA LEU A 558 -5.08 24.55 -45.99
C LEU A 558 -3.73 25.14 -45.59
#